data_AF-A0A6A3G3S0-F1
#
_entry.id   AF-A0A6A3G3S0-F1
#
_cell.length_a   1.000
_cell.length_b   1.000
_cell.length_c   1.000
_cell.angle_alpha   90.00
_cell.angle_beta   90.00
_cell.angle_gamma   90.00
#
_symmetry.space_group_name_H-M   'P 1'
#
loop_
_entity.id
_entity.type
_entity.pdbx_description
1 polymer ?
#
loop_
_entity_poly.entity_id
_entity_poly.type
_entity_poly.pdbx_seq_one_letter_code
_entity_poly.pdbx_strand_id
1 'polypeptide(L)'
;MKKAIRREQGRNSQARYRNRQRIRQGQLQRKVQQLQEELHGLRLKRQRLRLSEKTNSSPSAVVSKIFRLLETSFRSPWHMTSVEEMMKHAETRQSLRVLQKSFTHDVSNGSRWLPAHI
;
A
#
# COMPACT_ATOMS: atom_id res chain seq x y z
N MET A 1 -54.21 -45.45 -7.56
CA MET A 1 -53.95 -44.08 -7.03
C MET A 1 -52.66 -43.93 -6.21
N LYS A 2 -52.48 -44.62 -5.07
CA LYS A 2 -51.33 -44.39 -4.15
C LYS A 2 -49.92 -44.50 -4.78
N LYS A 3 -49.71 -45.46 -5.70
CA LYS A 3 -48.42 -45.64 -6.40
C LYS A 3 -48.07 -44.48 -7.34
N ALA A 4 -49.07 -43.88 -8.00
CA ALA A 4 -48.86 -42.74 -8.90
C ALA A 4 -48.45 -41.49 -8.11
N ILE A 5 -49.12 -41.23 -6.98
CA ILE A 5 -48.80 -40.12 -6.07
C ILE A 5 -47.35 -40.23 -5.56
N ARG A 6 -46.93 -41.42 -5.11
CA ARG A 6 -45.55 -41.64 -4.63
C ARG A 6 -44.50 -41.41 -5.72
N ARG A 7 -44.78 -41.83 -6.96
CA ARG A 7 -43.86 -41.58 -8.11
C ARG A 7 -43.73 -40.08 -8.38
N GLU A 8 -44.83 -39.35 -8.35
CA GLU A 8 -44.83 -37.90 -8.57
C GLU A 8 -44.10 -37.14 -7.46
N GLN A 9 -44.31 -37.53 -6.21
CA GLN A 9 -43.54 -37.00 -5.08
C GLN A 9 -42.04 -37.30 -5.21
N GLY A 10 -41.67 -38.49 -5.69
CA GLY A 10 -40.28 -38.86 -5.98
C GLY A 10 -39.64 -37.96 -7.04
N ARG A 11 -40.34 -37.72 -8.16
CA ARG A 11 -39.90 -36.81 -9.22
C ARG A 11 -39.69 -35.39 -8.68
N ASN A 12 -40.65 -34.88 -7.91
CA ASN A 12 -40.57 -33.54 -7.31
C ASN A 12 -39.43 -33.41 -6.31
N SER A 13 -39.19 -34.42 -5.47
CA SER A 13 -38.07 -34.40 -4.54
C SER A 13 -36.72 -34.47 -5.26
N GLN A 14 -36.60 -35.27 -6.32
CA GLN A 14 -35.38 -35.35 -7.12
C GLN A 14 -35.11 -34.07 -7.92
N ALA A 15 -36.14 -33.45 -8.49
CA ALA A 15 -36.04 -32.15 -9.14
C ALA A 15 -35.58 -31.06 -8.15
N ARG A 16 -36.16 -31.02 -6.95
CA ARG A 16 -35.75 -30.10 -5.88
C ARG A 16 -34.31 -30.33 -5.45
N TYR A 17 -33.88 -31.58 -5.31
CA TYR A 17 -32.49 -31.90 -4.96
C TYR A 17 -31.52 -31.39 -6.04
N ARG A 18 -31.77 -31.70 -7.32
CA ARG A 18 -30.96 -31.22 -8.44
C ARG A 18 -30.92 -29.70 -8.51
N ASN A 19 -32.02 -29.02 -8.23
CA ASN A 19 -32.05 -27.56 -8.20
C ASN A 19 -31.19 -26.99 -7.06
N ARG A 20 -31.28 -27.55 -5.84
CA ARG A 20 -30.42 -27.14 -4.72
C ARG A 20 -28.94 -27.32 -5.04
N GLN A 21 -28.57 -28.42 -5.70
CA GLN A 21 -27.19 -28.66 -6.12
C GLN A 21 -26.70 -27.59 -7.11
N ARG A 22 -27.50 -27.29 -8.15
CA ARG A 22 -27.18 -26.23 -9.13
C ARG A 22 -27.01 -24.86 -8.47
N ILE A 23 -27.90 -24.50 -7.54
CA ILE A 23 -27.80 -23.24 -6.81
C ILE A 23 -26.51 -23.17 -5.99
N ARG A 24 -26.18 -24.22 -5.24
CA ARG A 24 -24.94 -24.26 -4.45
C ARG A 24 -23.70 -24.15 -5.33
N GLN A 25 -23.67 -24.86 -6.45
CA GLN A 25 -22.56 -24.79 -7.41
C GLN A 25 -22.41 -23.37 -7.97
N GLY A 26 -23.51 -22.74 -8.38
CA GLY A 26 -23.50 -21.36 -8.88
C GLY A 26 -23.04 -20.36 -7.82
N GLN A 27 -23.48 -20.51 -6.57
CA GLN A 27 -23.02 -19.68 -5.45
C GLN A 27 -21.52 -19.85 -5.19
N LEU A 28 -21.01 -21.08 -5.23
CA LEU A 28 -19.59 -21.36 -5.05
C LEU A 28 -18.76 -20.74 -6.17
N GLN A 29 -19.18 -20.89 -7.43
CA GLN A 29 -18.50 -20.29 -8.58
C GLN A 29 -18.42 -18.78 -8.47
N ARG A 30 -19.53 -18.10 -8.09
CA ARG A 30 -19.53 -16.65 -7.86
C ARG A 30 -18.56 -16.24 -6.77
N LYS A 31 -18.53 -16.96 -5.64
CA LYS A 31 -17.59 -16.66 -4.54
C LYS A 31 -16.13 -16.84 -4.96
N VAL A 32 -15.83 -17.90 -5.72
CA VAL A 32 -14.49 -18.13 -6.25
C VAL A 32 -14.07 -16.98 -7.16
N GLN A 33 -14.96 -16.55 -8.07
CA GLN A 33 -14.69 -15.43 -8.96
C GLN A 33 -14.44 -14.12 -8.18
N GLN A 34 -15.29 -13.80 -7.20
CA GLN A 34 -15.12 -12.63 -6.34
C GLN A 34 -13.77 -12.64 -5.62
N LEU A 35 -13.39 -13.77 -5.03
CA LEU A 35 -12.10 -13.90 -4.34
C LEU A 35 -10.91 -13.78 -5.30
N GLN A 36 -11.04 -14.26 -6.54
CA GLN A 36 -10.00 -14.10 -7.55
C GLN A 36 -9.81 -12.64 -7.95
N GLU A 37 -10.91 -11.89 -8.12
CA GLU A 37 -10.89 -10.46 -8.41
C GLU A 37 -10.28 -9.66 -7.24
N GLU A 38 -10.66 -9.96 -6.00
CA GLU A 38 -10.08 -9.36 -4.80
C GLU A 38 -8.57 -9.63 -4.69
N LEU A 39 -8.15 -10.88 -4.90
CA LEU A 39 -6.74 -11.26 -4.90
C LEU A 39 -5.95 -10.52 -5.98
N HIS A 40 -6.54 -10.35 -7.18
CA HIS A 40 -5.92 -9.60 -8.24
C HIS A 40 -5.73 -8.12 -7.84
N GLY A 41 -6.78 -7.49 -7.31
CA GLY A 41 -6.71 -6.11 -6.80
C GLY A 41 -5.67 -5.93 -5.71
N LEU A 42 -5.59 -6.86 -4.75
CA LEU A 42 -4.60 -6.83 -3.67
C LEU A 42 -3.17 -7.00 -4.20
N ARG A 43 -2.95 -7.86 -5.20
CA ARG A 43 -1.64 -8.04 -5.85
C ARG A 43 -1.19 -6.77 -6.56
N LEU A 44 -2.08 -6.10 -7.29
CA LEU A 44 -1.81 -4.81 -7.92
C LEU A 44 -1.47 -3.73 -6.89
N LYS A 45 -2.26 -3.64 -5.80
CA LYS A 45 -1.99 -2.69 -4.71
C LYS A 45 -0.62 -2.92 -4.09
N ARG A 46 -0.26 -4.18 -3.82
CA ARG A 46 1.07 -4.55 -3.30
C ARG A 46 2.19 -4.17 -4.27
N GLN A 47 2.01 -4.40 -5.57
CA GLN A 47 2.99 -4.01 -6.58
C GLN A 47 3.17 -2.49 -6.62
N ARG A 48 2.08 -1.72 -6.59
CA ARG A 48 2.12 -0.26 -6.51
C ARG A 48 2.86 0.22 -5.27
N LEU A 49 2.60 -0.37 -4.10
CA LEU A 49 3.31 -0.02 -2.87
C LEU A 49 4.80 -0.32 -2.97
N ARG A 50 5.19 -1.50 -3.48
CA ARG A 50 6.61 -1.84 -3.70
C ARG A 50 7.33 -0.90 -4.66
N LEU A 51 6.63 -0.42 -5.69
CA LEU A 51 7.19 0.57 -6.61
C LEU A 51 7.28 1.95 -5.94
N SER A 52 6.25 2.35 -5.18
CA SER A 52 6.24 3.59 -4.41
C SER A 52 7.33 3.63 -3.33
N GLU A 53 7.58 2.51 -2.65
CA GLU A 53 8.67 2.36 -1.67
C GLU A 53 10.05 2.45 -2.32
N LYS A 54 10.18 2.11 -3.62
CA LYS A 54 11.42 2.31 -4.37
C LYS A 54 11.60 3.75 -4.85
N THR A 55 10.52 4.48 -5.08
CA THR A 55 10.57 5.90 -5.51
C THR A 55 10.68 6.87 -4.33
N ASN A 56 10.16 6.50 -3.17
CA ASN A 56 10.45 7.18 -1.91
C ASN A 56 11.86 6.73 -1.50
N SER A 57 12.81 7.66 -1.42
CA SER A 57 14.18 7.37 -1.00
C SER A 57 14.17 6.38 0.16
N SER A 58 14.80 5.21 -0.01
CA SER A 58 14.81 4.19 1.06
C SER A 58 15.30 4.85 2.36
N PRO A 59 14.82 4.43 3.54
CA PRO A 59 15.31 4.98 4.81
C PRO A 59 16.84 4.98 4.87
N SER A 60 17.48 3.92 4.36
CA SER A 60 18.93 3.84 4.21
C SER A 60 19.52 4.92 3.28
N ALA A 61 18.88 5.22 2.15
CA ALA A 61 19.32 6.29 1.25
C ALA A 61 19.15 7.69 1.88
N VAL A 62 18.10 7.92 2.68
CA VAL A 62 17.95 9.16 3.47
C VAL A 62 19.06 9.27 4.51
N VAL A 63 19.29 8.20 5.27
CA VAL A 63 20.36 8.12 6.29
C VAL A 63 21.73 8.36 5.64
N SER A 64 22.08 7.67 4.56
CA SER A 64 23.34 7.90 3.84
C SER A 64 23.49 9.35 3.37
N LYS A 65 22.39 10.02 3.01
CA LYS A 65 22.42 11.42 2.60
C LYS A 65 22.62 12.38 3.77
N ILE A 66 22.02 12.09 4.93
CA ILE A 66 22.27 12.83 6.19
C ILE A 66 23.74 12.65 6.60
N PHE A 67 24.24 11.42 6.62
CA PHE A 67 25.64 11.16 6.97
C PHE A 67 26.60 11.84 5.99
N ARG A 68 26.33 11.83 4.68
CA ARG A 68 27.12 12.61 3.72
C ARG A 68 27.07 14.11 3.96
N LEU A 69 25.91 14.67 4.30
CA LEU A 69 25.77 16.07 4.68
C LEU A 69 26.62 16.39 5.90
N LEU A 70 26.51 15.57 6.94
CA LEU A 70 27.31 15.69 8.14
C LEU A 70 28.79 15.55 7.82
N GLU A 71 29.23 14.54 7.07
CA GLU A 71 30.61 14.38 6.64
C GLU A 71 31.12 15.55 5.80
N THR A 72 30.32 16.13 4.89
CA THR A 72 30.74 17.32 4.15
C THR A 72 30.84 18.54 5.06
N SER A 73 29.92 18.68 6.00
CA SER A 73 29.96 19.74 7.01
C SER A 73 31.15 19.55 7.96
N PHE A 74 31.46 18.30 8.36
CA PHE A 74 32.53 17.91 9.29
C PHE A 74 33.89 17.65 8.64
N ARG A 75 33.99 17.53 7.31
CA ARG A 75 35.25 17.63 6.55
C ARG A 75 35.63 19.09 6.26
N SER A 76 34.66 20.01 6.35
CA SER A 76 34.90 21.47 6.26
C SER A 76 34.35 22.31 7.46
N PRO A 77 34.44 21.89 8.74
CA PRO A 77 33.79 22.57 9.86
C PRO A 77 34.72 23.57 10.56
N TRP A 78 35.92 23.83 10.05
CA TRP A 78 36.86 24.77 10.67
C TRP A 78 37.00 26.10 9.92
N HIS A 79 36.29 26.29 8.80
CA HIS A 79 36.39 27.54 8.02
C HIS A 79 35.07 28.25 7.70
N MET A 80 33.90 27.70 8.03
CA MET A 80 32.63 28.37 7.72
C MET A 80 32.05 29.02 8.98
N THR A 81 31.98 30.35 8.97
CA THR A 81 31.59 31.16 10.13
C THR A 81 30.08 31.46 10.19
N SER A 82 29.33 31.18 9.12
CA SER A 82 27.89 31.48 9.04
C SER A 82 27.10 30.51 8.13
N VAL A 83 25.78 30.51 8.34
CA VAL A 83 24.81 29.78 7.50
C VAL A 83 24.83 30.32 6.07
N GLU A 84 25.00 31.63 5.87
CA GLU A 84 25.18 32.24 4.56
C GLU A 84 26.38 31.67 3.80
N GLU A 85 27.50 31.45 4.48
CA GLU A 85 28.71 30.87 3.89
C GLU A 85 28.48 29.41 3.48
N MET A 86 27.85 28.63 4.37
CA MET A 86 27.48 27.24 4.12
C MET A 86 26.56 27.10 2.88
N MET A 87 25.67 28.07 2.65
CA MET A 87 24.77 28.09 1.50
C MET A 87 25.43 28.49 0.17
N LYS A 88 26.69 28.97 0.18
CA LYS A 88 27.43 29.23 -1.08
C LYS A 88 27.84 27.93 -1.77
N HIS A 89 28.06 26.86 -1.01
CA HIS A 89 28.44 25.55 -1.56
C HIS A 89 27.27 24.86 -2.28
N ALA A 90 27.49 24.48 -3.54
CA ALA A 90 26.47 23.86 -4.38
C ALA A 90 26.04 22.47 -3.86
N GLU A 91 26.96 21.70 -3.31
CA GLU A 91 26.71 20.36 -2.77
C GLU A 91 25.84 20.40 -1.51
N THR A 92 26.09 21.37 -0.62
CA THR A 92 25.30 21.60 0.59
C THR A 92 23.87 21.99 0.24
N ARG A 93 23.70 22.97 -0.67
CA ARG A 93 22.38 23.38 -1.19
C ARG A 93 21.63 22.20 -1.82
N GLN A 94 22.32 21.39 -2.63
CA GLN A 94 21.70 20.25 -3.29
C GLN A 94 21.28 19.16 -2.30
N SER A 95 22.08 18.93 -1.27
CA SER A 95 21.78 17.93 -0.26
C SER A 95 20.62 18.37 0.65
N LEU A 96 20.60 19.64 1.07
CA LEU A 96 19.48 20.24 1.81
C LEU A 96 18.16 20.21 1.03
N ARG A 97 18.16 20.54 -0.27
CA ARG A 97 16.95 20.46 -1.10
C ARG A 97 16.37 19.05 -1.18
N VAL A 98 17.22 18.03 -1.27
CA VAL A 98 16.75 16.64 -1.29
C VAL A 98 16.25 16.21 0.09
N LEU A 99 16.91 16.65 1.16
CA LEU A 99 16.48 16.38 2.52
C LEU A 99 15.10 16.99 2.79
N GLN A 100 14.90 18.25 2.43
CA GLN A 100 13.61 18.95 2.53
C GLN A 100 12.50 18.22 1.74
N LYS A 101 12.77 17.81 0.49
CA LYS A 101 11.82 17.03 -0.33
C LYS A 101 11.49 15.66 0.27
N SER A 102 12.45 15.04 0.95
CA SER A 102 12.24 13.73 1.58
C SER A 102 11.34 13.84 2.81
N PHE A 103 11.46 14.93 3.57
CA PHE A 103 10.66 15.18 4.78
C PHE A 103 9.30 15.83 4.53
N THR A 104 9.08 16.51 3.39
CA THR A 104 7.78 17.16 3.10
C THR A 104 6.59 16.21 3.10
N HIS A 105 6.80 14.91 2.87
CA HIS A 105 5.72 13.92 2.90
C HIS A 105 5.42 13.40 4.32
N ASP A 106 6.39 13.44 5.23
CA ASP A 106 6.24 12.98 6.63
C ASP A 106 5.63 14.08 7.52
N VAL A 107 5.94 15.36 7.26
CA VAL A 107 5.34 16.49 7.98
C VAL A 107 3.81 16.54 7.78
N SER A 108 3.31 16.18 6.59
CA SER A 108 1.87 16.07 6.31
C SER A 108 1.20 14.85 6.97
N ASN A 109 1.96 13.82 7.39
CA ASN A 109 1.42 12.66 8.10
C ASN A 109 1.35 12.90 9.62
N GLY A 110 2.20 13.75 10.19
CA GLY A 110 2.14 14.13 11.60
C GLY A 110 0.88 14.91 11.99
N SER A 111 0.33 15.71 11.06
CA SER A 111 -0.91 16.48 11.27
C SER A 111 -2.17 15.62 11.32
N ARG A 112 -2.10 14.33 10.92
CA ARG A 112 -3.24 13.40 10.92
C ARG A 112 -3.47 12.73 12.29
N TRP A 113 -2.52 12.84 13.21
CA TRP A 113 -2.57 12.19 14.53
C TRP A 113 -2.86 13.14 15.70
N LEU A 114 -3.17 14.41 15.43
CA LEU A 114 -3.70 15.31 16.45
C LEU A 114 -5.22 15.18 16.47
N PRO A 115 -5.85 14.78 17.58
CA PRO A 115 -7.30 14.80 17.70
C PRO A 115 -7.79 16.25 17.60
N ALA A 116 -8.74 16.48 16.70
CA ALA A 116 -9.47 17.73 16.60
C ALA A 116 -10.45 17.82 17.78
N HIS A 117 -9.98 18.29 18.93
CA HIS A 117 -10.83 18.79 20.02
C HIS A 117 -10.18 20.01 20.67
N ILE A 118 -10.63 21.18 20.22
CA ILE A 118 -10.93 22.32 21.10
C ILE A 118 -12.44 22.49 21.00
#